data_AF-A0A6B3FG18-F1
#
_entry.id   AF-A0A6B3FG18-F1
#
_cell.length_a   1.000
_cell.length_b   1.000
_cell.length_c   1.000
_cell.angle_alpha   90.00
_cell.angle_beta   90.00
_cell.angle_gamma   90.00
#
_symmetry.space_group_name_H-M   'P 1'
#
loop_
_entity.id
_entity.type
_entity.pdbx_description
1 polymer ?
#
loop_
_entity_poly.entity_id
_entity_poly.type
_entity_poly.pdbx_seq_one_letter_code
_entity_poly.pdbx_strand_id
1 'polypeptide(L)'
;TSNIPFFDQLLLGGSPAPDGAHAARSPLTHVAAATTPCLLVAGALDRCTPPTQAQEFHRGLREHGTESTLVVYPREGHGVRAFPACIDYVARVLGWFERHMPAKAENRRTA
;
A
#
# COMPACT_ATOMS: atom_id res chain seq x y z
N THR A 1 -2.28 8.76 10.61
CA THR A 1 -1.55 9.58 11.61
C THR A 1 -0.06 9.38 11.41
N SER A 2 0.75 10.40 11.67
CA SER A 2 2.20 10.39 11.42
C SER A 2 2.98 10.35 12.73
N ASN A 3 4.18 9.77 12.73
CA ASN A 3 5.11 9.82 13.86
C ASN A 3 5.94 11.12 13.89
N ILE A 4 5.74 12.04 12.95
CA ILE A 4 6.41 13.34 12.89
C ILE A 4 5.53 14.38 13.64
N PRO A 5 6.00 14.99 14.74
CA PRO A 5 5.16 15.80 15.64
C PRO A 5 4.40 16.96 14.99
N PHE A 6 4.96 17.58 13.95
CA PHE A 6 4.40 18.74 13.27
C PHE A 6 3.83 18.41 11.88
N PHE A 7 3.67 17.12 11.55
CA PHE A 7 3.17 16.68 10.24
C PHE A 7 1.83 17.31 9.90
N ASP A 8 0.87 17.28 10.83
CA ASP A 8 -0.48 17.76 10.57
C ASP A 8 -0.49 19.27 10.31
N GLN A 9 0.30 20.03 11.08
CA GLN A 9 0.43 21.47 10.86
C GLN A 9 1.11 21.78 9.51
N LEU A 10 2.19 21.08 9.20
CA LEU A 10 2.99 21.33 8.00
C LEU A 10 2.30 20.90 6.70
N LEU A 11 1.64 19.74 6.72
CA LEU A 11 1.14 19.09 5.50
C LEU A 11 -0.39 19.08 5.41
N LEU A 12 -1.10 19.17 6.52
CA LEU A 12 -2.57 19.18 6.56
C LEU A 12 -3.14 20.54 6.98
N GLY A 13 -2.29 21.51 7.35
CA GLY A 13 -2.71 22.86 7.74
C GLY A 13 -3.56 22.89 9.00
N GLY A 14 -3.47 21.88 9.87
CA GLY A 14 -4.37 21.72 11.01
C GLY A 14 -3.83 20.79 12.09
N SER A 15 -4.70 20.46 13.04
CA SER A 15 -4.44 19.50 14.12
C SER A 15 -5.01 18.13 13.76
N PRO A 16 -4.66 17.04 14.48
CA PRO A 16 -5.25 15.71 14.30
C PRO A 16 -6.72 15.59 14.74
N ALA A 17 -7.44 16.72 14.84
CA ALA A 17 -8.83 16.74 15.28
C ALA A 17 -9.76 16.06 14.25
N PRO A 18 -10.90 15.49 14.70
CA PRO A 18 -11.81 14.72 13.83
C PRO A 18 -12.42 15.52 12.66
N ASP A 19 -12.53 16.85 12.81
CA ASP A 19 -13.00 17.82 11.83
C ASP A 19 -11.89 18.36 10.91
N GLY A 20 -10.67 17.82 11.03
CA GLY A 20 -9.52 18.18 10.23
C GLY A 20 -9.52 17.59 8.80
N ALA A 21 -8.48 17.92 8.04
CA ALA A 21 -8.34 17.50 6.63
C ALA A 21 -8.09 16.00 6.44
N HIS A 22 -7.92 15.21 7.50
CA HIS A 22 -7.55 13.79 7.44
C HIS A 22 -8.57 12.95 6.69
N ALA A 23 -9.86 13.13 6.95
CA ALA A 23 -10.90 12.34 6.29
C ALA A 23 -10.93 12.61 4.78
N ALA A 24 -10.89 13.88 4.38
CA ALA A 24 -10.87 14.27 2.97
C ALA A 24 -9.62 13.75 2.22
N ARG A 25 -8.49 13.59 2.92
CA ARG A 25 -7.21 13.17 2.34
C ARG A 25 -6.83 11.72 2.58
N SER A 26 -7.69 10.93 3.22
CA SER A 26 -7.46 9.50 3.47
C SER A 26 -7.87 8.68 2.25
N PRO A 27 -7.02 7.81 1.68
CA PRO A 27 -7.45 6.89 0.61
C PRO A 27 -8.61 5.98 1.03
N LEU A 28 -8.70 5.64 2.32
CA LEU A 28 -9.74 4.76 2.84
C LEU A 28 -11.15 5.35 2.71
N THR A 29 -11.30 6.68 2.80
CA THR A 29 -12.61 7.34 2.62
C THR A 29 -13.08 7.34 1.17
N HIS A 30 -12.18 7.09 0.22
CA HIS A 30 -12.44 7.03 -1.21
C HIS A 30 -12.31 5.62 -1.79
N VAL A 31 -12.17 4.59 -0.95
CA VAL A 31 -11.83 3.21 -1.37
C VAL A 31 -12.86 2.63 -2.34
N ALA A 32 -14.12 3.04 -2.24
CA ALA A 32 -15.22 2.62 -3.12
C ALA A 32 -14.99 2.98 -4.61
N ALA A 33 -14.21 4.03 -4.89
CA ALA A 33 -13.92 4.46 -6.25
C ALA A 33 -12.67 3.77 -6.85
N ALA A 34 -11.89 3.04 -6.06
CA ALA A 34 -10.68 2.39 -6.52
C ALA A 34 -11.01 1.09 -7.27
N THR A 35 -10.67 1.03 -8.56
CA THR A 35 -10.95 -0.14 -9.43
C THR A 35 -9.70 -0.89 -9.86
N THR A 36 -8.51 -0.34 -9.61
CA THR A 36 -7.24 -0.94 -10.02
C THR A 36 -6.84 -2.05 -9.04
N PRO A 37 -6.46 -3.25 -9.51
CA PRO A 37 -5.93 -4.30 -8.64
C PRO A 37 -4.76 -3.79 -7.79
N CYS A 38 -4.76 -4.10 -6.49
CA CYS A 38 -3.76 -3.58 -5.56
C CYS A 38 -3.02 -4.68 -4.77
N LEU A 39 -1.68 -4.66 -4.82
CA LEU A 39 -0.80 -5.35 -3.90
C LEU A 39 -0.41 -4.42 -2.75
N LEU A 40 -0.79 -4.79 -1.53
CA LEU A 40 -0.47 -4.09 -0.29
C LEU A 40 0.61 -4.88 0.46
N VAL A 41 1.66 -4.18 0.90
CA VAL A 41 2.78 -4.77 1.63
C VAL A 41 3.03 -3.97 2.90
N ALA A 42 3.17 -4.65 4.03
CA ALA A 42 3.49 -4.04 5.32
C ALA A 42 4.43 -4.92 6.15
N GLY A 43 5.20 -4.30 7.05
CA GLY A 43 5.88 -5.00 8.13
C GLY A 43 5.03 -5.03 9.39
N ALA A 44 5.01 -6.16 10.10
CA ALA A 44 4.23 -6.28 11.34
C ALA A 44 4.77 -5.39 12.48
N LEU A 45 6.04 -4.99 12.40
CA LEU A 45 6.72 -4.17 13.40
C LEU A 45 6.83 -2.70 12.98
N ASP A 46 6.17 -2.28 11.91
CA ASP A 46 6.19 -0.88 11.44
C ASP A 46 5.45 0.03 12.44
N ARG A 47 6.15 1.05 12.92
CA ARG A 47 5.62 2.09 13.82
C ARG A 47 5.38 3.43 13.13
N CYS A 48 5.88 3.61 11.91
CA CYS A 48 5.69 4.82 11.11
C CYS A 48 4.36 4.74 10.34
N THR A 49 4.11 3.58 9.73
CA THR A 49 2.86 3.26 9.01
C THR A 49 2.36 1.87 9.45
N PRO A 50 1.67 1.76 10.60
CA PRO A 50 1.27 0.49 11.16
C PRO A 50 0.49 -0.39 10.16
N PRO A 51 0.68 -1.73 10.19
CA PRO A 51 0.07 -2.66 9.23
C PRO A 51 -1.46 -2.62 9.21
N THR A 52 -2.09 -2.11 10.27
CA THR A 52 -3.55 -1.92 10.35
C THR A 52 -4.07 -1.01 9.23
N GLN A 53 -3.32 0.01 8.82
CA GLN A 53 -3.72 0.88 7.71
C GLN A 53 -3.83 0.08 6.39
N ALA A 54 -2.89 -0.82 6.13
CA ALA A 54 -2.93 -1.70 4.96
C ALA A 54 -4.07 -2.74 5.07
N GLN A 55 -4.34 -3.25 6.27
CA GLN A 55 -5.43 -4.20 6.53
C GLN A 55 -6.81 -3.56 6.31
N GLU A 56 -7.02 -2.33 6.77
CA GLU A 56 -8.24 -1.56 6.57
C GLU A 56 -8.48 -1.30 5.08
N PHE A 57 -7.45 -0.83 4.36
CA PHE A 57 -7.57 -0.55 2.93
C PHE A 57 -7.80 -1.83 2.11
N HIS A 58 -7.08 -2.92 2.42
CA HIS A 58 -7.30 -4.23 1.80
C HIS A 58 -8.75 -4.70 1.95
N ARG A 59 -9.28 -4.59 3.17
CA ARG A 59 -10.68 -4.95 3.45
C ARG A 59 -11.64 -4.08 2.65
N GLY A 60 -11.44 -2.76 2.68
CA GLY A 60 -12.27 -1.82 1.92
C GLY A 60 -12.28 -2.11 0.42
N LEU A 61 -11.12 -2.40 -0.18
CA LEU A 61 -11.02 -2.78 -1.59
C LEU A 61 -11.82 -4.06 -1.87
N ARG A 62 -11.65 -5.09 -1.04
CA ARG A 62 -12.36 -6.37 -1.20
C ARG A 62 -13.87 -6.24 -1.02
N GLU A 63 -14.32 -5.43 -0.07
CA GLU A 63 -15.74 -5.14 0.15
C GLU A 63 -16.39 -4.47 -1.07
N HIS A 64 -15.63 -3.68 -1.83
CA HIS A 64 -16.08 -3.04 -3.06
C HIS A 64 -15.77 -3.84 -4.34
N GLY A 65 -15.36 -5.10 -4.21
CA GLY A 65 -15.12 -6.00 -5.34
C GLY A 65 -13.81 -5.77 -6.10
N THR A 66 -12.93 -4.90 -5.61
CA THR A 66 -11.63 -4.65 -6.22
C THR A 66 -10.63 -5.71 -5.81
N GLU A 67 -9.91 -6.25 -6.79
CA GLU A 67 -8.87 -7.24 -6.53
C GLU A 67 -7.81 -6.66 -5.61
N SER A 68 -7.55 -7.35 -4.49
CA SER A 68 -6.53 -6.92 -3.55
C SER A 68 -5.82 -8.12 -2.92
N THR A 69 -4.49 -8.01 -2.84
CA THR A 69 -3.62 -8.92 -2.10
C THR A 69 -2.93 -8.14 -0.99
N LEU A 70 -2.93 -8.67 0.23
CA LEU A 70 -2.20 -8.11 1.37
C LEU A 70 -1.13 -9.09 1.85
N VAL A 71 0.09 -8.58 2.03
CA VAL A 71 1.22 -9.34 2.56
C VAL A 71 1.78 -8.60 3.76
N VAL A 72 1.79 -9.27 4.92
CA VAL A 72 2.35 -8.75 6.16
C VAL A 72 3.56 -9.58 6.56
N TYR A 73 4.74 -8.96 6.57
CA TYR A 73 5.98 -9.63 6.97
C TYR A 73 6.16 -9.57 8.50
N PRO A 74 6.11 -10.71 9.21
CA PRO A 74 5.98 -10.73 10.67
C PRO A 74 7.20 -10.18 11.43
N ARG A 75 8.37 -10.17 10.79
CA ARG A 75 9.64 -9.74 11.41
C ARG A 75 10.16 -8.40 10.86
N GLU A 76 9.42 -7.76 9.95
CA GLU A 76 9.86 -6.53 9.28
C GLU A 76 9.21 -5.30 9.91
N GLY A 77 9.94 -4.18 9.85
CA GLY A 77 9.45 -2.85 10.25
C GLY A 77 8.96 -2.06 9.04
N HIS A 78 9.38 -0.79 8.93
CA HIS A 78 8.91 0.11 7.87
C HIS A 78 9.33 -0.28 6.44
N GLY A 79 10.39 -1.08 6.30
CA GLY A 79 10.80 -1.65 5.01
C GLY A 79 11.09 -3.13 5.16
N VAL A 80 10.85 -3.89 4.10
CA VAL A 80 11.15 -5.32 4.03
C VAL A 80 12.60 -5.50 3.57
N ARG A 81 13.48 -5.91 4.48
CA ARG A 81 14.94 -5.91 4.23
C ARG A 81 15.64 -7.20 4.61
N ALA A 82 15.16 -7.94 5.61
CA ALA A 82 15.88 -9.11 6.08
C ALA A 82 15.81 -10.25 5.05
N PHE A 83 16.88 -11.03 4.96
CA PHE A 83 16.80 -12.32 4.28
C PHE A 83 15.98 -13.30 5.14
N PRO A 84 15.07 -14.11 4.56
CA PRO A 84 14.74 -14.23 3.14
C PRO A 84 13.59 -13.32 2.66
N ALA A 85 13.01 -12.49 3.54
CA ALA A 85 11.82 -11.70 3.25
C ALA A 85 12.00 -10.72 2.08
N CYS A 86 13.20 -10.14 1.91
CA CYS A 86 13.48 -9.26 0.77
C CYS A 86 13.33 -9.95 -0.59
N ILE A 87 13.71 -11.23 -0.69
CA ILE A 87 13.58 -12.01 -1.94
C ILE A 87 12.11 -12.29 -2.24
N ASP A 88 11.34 -12.73 -1.23
CA ASP A 88 9.91 -12.95 -1.38
C ASP A 88 9.16 -11.65 -1.73
N TYR A 89 9.53 -10.52 -1.12
CA TYR A 89 8.97 -9.21 -1.45
C TYR A 89 9.21 -8.83 -2.92
N VAL A 90 10.45 -8.91 -3.39
CA VAL A 90 10.78 -8.60 -4.78
C VAL A 90 10.06 -9.54 -5.75
N ALA A 91 10.05 -10.84 -5.45
CA ALA A 91 9.36 -11.83 -6.29
C ALA A 91 7.85 -11.55 -6.42
N ARG A 92 7.20 -11.13 -5.32
CA ARG A 92 5.77 -10.76 -5.34
C ARG A 92 5.52 -9.49 -6.14
N VAL A 93 6.36 -8.47 -5.99
CA VAL A 93 6.24 -7.22 -6.75
C VAL A 93 6.39 -7.48 -8.25
N LEU A 94 7.43 -8.23 -8.65
CA LEU A 94 7.64 -8.60 -10.04
C LEU A 94 6.46 -9.40 -10.60
N GLY A 95 6.05 -10.46 -9.90
CA GLY A 95 4.91 -11.27 -10.34
C GLY A 95 3.59 -10.51 -10.36
N TRP A 96 3.42 -9.48 -9.53
CA TRP A 96 2.25 -8.60 -9.59
C TRP A 96 2.22 -7.79 -10.88
N PHE A 97 3.32 -7.12 -11.21
CA PHE A 97 3.41 -6.36 -12.45
C PHE A 97 3.34 -7.24 -13.69
N GLU A 98 3.93 -8.43 -13.69
CA GLU A 98 3.78 -9.39 -14.79
C GLU A 98 2.31 -9.75 -15.06
N ARG A 99 1.49 -9.91 -14.01
CA ARG A 99 0.06 -10.25 -14.14
C ARG A 99 -0.81 -9.06 -14.53
N HIS A 100 -0.61 -7.90 -13.91
CA HIS A 100 -1.54 -6.76 -14.04
C HIS A 100 -1.04 -5.65 -14.96
N MET A 101 0.24 -5.66 -15.32
CA MET A 101 0.87 -4.68 -16.21
C MET A 101 1.94 -5.35 -17.09
N PRO A 102 1.59 -6.38 -17.87
CA PRO A 102 2.55 -7.06 -18.73
C PRO A 102 3.13 -6.08 -19.76
N ALA A 103 4.41 -6.24 -20.07
CA ALA A 103 5.01 -5.52 -21.18
C ALA A 103 4.23 -5.81 -22.47
N LYS A 104 3.99 -4.78 -23.28
CA LYS A 104 3.48 -5.00 -24.63
C LYS A 104 4.51 -5.83 -25.38
N ALA A 105 4.07 -6.89 -26.06
CA ALA A 105 4.95 -7.65 -26.92
C ALA A 105 5.62 -6.69 -27.91
N GLU A 106 6.94 -6.51 -27.81
CA GLU A 106 7.68 -5.95 -28.92
C GLU A 106 7.48 -6.90 -30.10
N ASN A 107 7.04 -6.38 -31.24
CA ASN A 107 7.09 -7.09 -32.51
C ASN A 107 8.56 -7.42 -32.75
N ARG A 108 8.97 -8.60 -32.27
CA ARG A 108 10.29 -9.17 -32.47
C ARG A 108 10.38 -9.39 -33.98
N ARG A 109 10.92 -8.41 -34.69
CA ARG A 109 11.20 -8.52 -36.13
C ARG A 109 12.09 -9.75 -36.27
N THR A 110 11.50 -10.83 -36.75
CA THR A 110 12.21 -12.01 -37.24
C THR A 110 13.15 -11.51 -38.33
N ALA A 111 14.46 -11.59 -38.07
CA ALA A 111 15.48 -11.59 -39.10
C ALA A 111 15.45 -12.93 -39.84
#